data_AF-A0A8H6CWP0-F1
#
_entry.id   AF-A0A8H6CWP0-F1
#
_cell.length_a   1.000
_cell.length_b   1.000
_cell.length_c   1.000
_cell.angle_alpha   90.00
_cell.angle_beta   90.00
_cell.angle_gamma   90.00
#
_symmetry.space_group_name_H-M   'P 1'
#
loop_
_entity.id
_entity.type
_entity.pdbx_description
1 polymer ?
#
loop_
_entity_poly.entity_id
_entity_poly.type
_entity_poly.pdbx_seq_one_letter_code
_entity_poly.pdbx_strand_id
1 'polypeptide(L)'
;MCSTITINLYCKRCGKYLGNTVDVQKCEVARREGHYHARRERRTETYRVNWTQCEACQYEYSVYCDAIRSGVSYPAPNPPFN
;
A
#
# COMPACT_ATOMS: atom_id res chain seq x y z
N MET A 1 9.86 21.68 -10.49
CA MET A 1 8.46 21.82 -10.03
C MET A 1 8.33 21.15 -8.67
N CYS A 2 7.51 21.67 -7.75
CA CYS A 2 7.23 21.01 -6.46
C CYS A 2 6.02 20.11 -6.59
N SER A 3 6.19 18.82 -6.31
CA SER A 3 5.09 17.89 -6.21
C SER A 3 4.91 17.40 -4.77
N THR A 4 3.66 17.29 -4.34
CA THR A 4 3.29 16.51 -3.14
C THR A 4 2.55 15.28 -3.64
N ILE A 5 3.15 14.12 -3.45
CA ILE A 5 2.63 12.83 -3.91
C ILE A 5 2.04 12.12 -2.70
N THR A 6 0.74 11.85 -2.73
CA THR A 6 0.07 11.01 -1.72
C THR A 6 0.02 9.59 -2.26
N ILE A 7 0.72 8.68 -1.61
CA ILE A 7 0.79 7.26 -1.95
C ILE A 7 -0.19 6.51 -1.05
N ASN A 8 -1.30 6.04 -1.61
CA ASN A 8 -2.27 5.22 -0.90
C ASN A 8 -1.95 3.73 -1.12
N LEU A 9 -1.83 2.98 -0.03
CA LEU A 9 -1.52 1.55 -0.05
C LEU A 9 -2.77 0.73 0.23
N TYR A 10 -3.06 -0.23 -0.65
CA TYR A 10 -4.13 -1.20 -0.49
C TYR A 10 -3.59 -2.62 -0.59
N CYS A 11 -4.20 -3.55 0.13
CA CYS A 11 -3.90 -4.97 -0.06
C CYS A 11 -4.41 -5.44 -1.42
N LYS A 12 -3.55 -6.07 -2.21
CA LYS A 12 -3.90 -6.64 -3.51
C LYS A 12 -4.91 -7.79 -3.40
N ARG A 13 -4.92 -8.53 -2.28
CA ARG A 13 -5.79 -9.68 -2.05
C ARG A 13 -7.18 -9.27 -1.54
N CYS A 14 -7.25 -8.61 -0.38
CA CYS A 14 -8.54 -8.28 0.25
C CYS A 14 -9.04 -6.86 -0.06
N GLY A 15 -8.24 -6.02 -0.74
CA GLY A 15 -8.60 -4.63 -1.00
C GLY A 15 -8.55 -3.72 0.23
N LYS A 16 -8.16 -4.22 1.41
CA LYS A 16 -8.07 -3.43 2.64
C LYS A 16 -7.08 -2.28 2.48
N TYR A 17 -7.47 -1.08 2.91
CA TYR A 17 -6.58 0.06 3.01
C TYR A 17 -5.54 -0.19 4.11
N LEU A 18 -4.26 -0.02 3.78
CA LEU A 18 -3.12 -0.28 4.68
C LEU A 18 -2.49 1.00 5.21
N GLY A 19 -2.93 2.16 4.71
CA GLY A 19 -2.38 3.46 5.07
C GLY A 19 -1.92 4.24 3.85
N ASN A 20 -1.42 5.43 4.10
CA ASN A 20 -0.83 6.27 3.09
C ASN A 20 0.47 6.90 3.59
N THR A 21 1.35 7.17 2.65
CA THR A 21 2.56 7.97 2.85
C THR A 21 2.48 9.21 1.98
N VAL A 22 2.85 10.34 2.56
CA VAL A 22 2.96 11.59 1.81
C VAL A 22 4.43 11.81 1.50
N ASP A 23 4.80 11.64 0.24
CA ASP A 23 6.12 12.01 -0.23
C ASP A 23 6.10 13.47 -0.69
N VAL A 24 6.89 14.29 -0.02
CA VAL A 24 7.12 15.68 -0.41
C VAL A 24 8.45 15.70 -1.13
N GLN A 25 8.43 15.52 -2.44
CA GLN A 25 9.63 15.69 -3.25
C GLN A 25 10.04 17.16 -3.18
N LYS A 26 11.03 17.43 -2.32
CA LYS A 26 11.49 18.78 -2.02
C LYS A 26 12.19 19.35 -3.25
N CYS A 27 11.72 20.54 -3.61
CA CYS A 27 12.25 21.47 -4.59
C CYS A 27 13.69 21.94 -4.29
N GLU A 28 14.69 21.07 -4.14
CA GLU A 28 16.07 21.55 -3.95
C GLU A 28 16.54 22.44 -5.10
N VAL A 29 16.08 22.15 -6.32
CA VAL A 29 16.38 22.95 -7.52
C VAL A 29 15.67 24.31 -7.51
N ALA A 30 14.35 24.36 -7.27
CA ALA A 30 13.60 25.64 -7.30
C ALA A 30 13.94 26.56 -6.11
N ARG A 31 14.42 26.00 -4.99
CA ARG A 31 14.86 26.78 -3.81
C ARG A 31 16.21 27.46 -4.05
N ARG A 32 17.10 26.89 -4.86
CA ARG A 32 18.37 27.51 -5.29
C ARG A 32 18.16 28.61 -6.33
N GLU A 33 17.13 28.51 -7.16
CA GLU A 33 16.88 29.44 -8.28
C GLU A 33 15.91 30.59 -7.94
N GLY A 34 15.42 30.71 -6.70
CA GLY A 34 14.59 31.85 -6.28
C GLY A 34 13.18 31.89 -6.89
N HIS A 35 12.71 30.79 -7.47
CA HIS A 35 11.38 30.70 -8.07
C HIS A 35 10.30 30.41 -7.00
N TYR A 36 9.83 31.46 -6.32
CA TYR A 36 8.84 31.40 -5.24
C TYR A 36 7.40 31.02 -5.67
N HIS A 37 7.12 30.91 -6.98
CA HIS A 37 5.78 30.64 -7.52
C HIS A 37 5.71 29.38 -8.40
N ALA A 38 6.51 28.35 -8.10
CA ALA A 38 6.35 27.06 -8.78
C ALA A 38 5.00 26.44 -8.36
N ARG A 39 4.04 26.39 -9.30
CA ARG A 39 2.74 25.72 -9.17
C ARG A 39 2.93 24.38 -8.44
N ARG A 40 2.35 24.26 -7.24
CA ARG A 40 2.49 23.06 -6.40
C ARG A 40 1.57 21.99 -6.96
N GLU A 41 2.15 21.00 -7.61
CA GLU A 41 1.41 19.89 -8.20
C GLU A 41 1.06 18.89 -7.09
N ARG A 42 -0.22 18.58 -6.92
CA ARG A 42 -0.66 17.53 -6.00
C ARG A 42 -1.04 16.32 -6.83
N ARG A 43 -0.41 15.18 -6.56
CA ARG A 43 -0.71 13.92 -7.22
C ARG A 43 -1.07 12.87 -6.18
N THR A 44 -2.06 12.04 -6.50
CA THR A 44 -2.39 10.87 -5.70
C THR A 44 -2.07 9.64 -6.52
N GLU A 45 -1.35 8.71 -5.92
CA GLU A 45 -0.98 7.44 -6.50
C GLU A 45 -1.50 6.31 -5.62
N THR A 46 -2.05 5.28 -6.25
CA THR A 46 -2.64 4.14 -5.56
C THR A 46 -1.84 2.90 -5.88
N TYR A 47 -1.29 2.28 -4.86
CA TYR A 47 -0.51 1.05 -4.98
C TYR A 47 -1.23 -0.11 -4.31
N ARG A 48 -1.19 -1.26 -4.99
CA ARG A 48 -1.69 -2.52 -4.45
C ARG A 48 -0.51 -3.38 -4.04
N VAL A 49 -0.31 -3.54 -2.75
CA VAL A 49 0.80 -4.31 -2.18
C VAL A 49 0.42 -5.76 -1.91
N ASN A 50 1.42 -6.62 -1.79
CA ASN A 50 1.22 -8.05 -1.56
C ASN A 50 0.47 -8.30 -0.24
N TRP A 51 -0.26 -9.42 -0.17
CA TRP A 51 -1.01 -9.79 1.02
C TRP A 51 -0.11 -10.03 2.24
N THR A 52 1.17 -10.34 2.01
CA THR A 52 2.21 -10.44 3.04
C THR A 52 2.52 -9.12 3.73
N GLN A 53 2.02 -7.98 3.25
CA GLN A 53 2.08 -6.69 3.94
C GLN A 53 0.75 -6.30 4.60
N CYS A 54 -0.25 -7.19 4.57
CA CYS A 54 -1.55 -6.97 5.17
C CYS A 54 -1.73 -7.93 6.37
N GLU A 55 -1.72 -7.39 7.58
CA GLU A 55 -1.88 -8.17 8.83
C GLU A 55 -3.14 -9.04 8.82
N ALA A 56 -4.24 -8.54 8.25
CA ALA A 56 -5.48 -9.30 8.16
C ALA A 56 -5.34 -10.53 7.24
N CYS A 57 -4.65 -10.40 6.10
CA CYS A 57 -4.39 -11.53 5.23
C CYS A 57 -3.32 -12.47 5.78
N GLN A 58 -2.34 -11.96 6.51
CA GLN A 58 -1.37 -12.80 7.22
C GLN A 58 -2.05 -13.68 8.27
N TYR A 59 -2.95 -13.09 9.06
CA TYR A 59 -3.72 -13.82 10.06
C TYR A 59 -4.63 -14.88 9.42
N GLU A 60 -5.32 -14.54 8.34
CA GLU A 60 -6.16 -15.51 7.61
C GLU A 60 -5.32 -16.67 7.05
N TYR A 61 -4.10 -16.38 6.56
CA TYR A 61 -3.17 -17.40 6.10
C TYR A 61 -2.71 -18.33 7.24
N SER A 62 -2.40 -17.78 8.42
CA SER A 62 -2.02 -18.63 9.56
C SER A 62 -3.15 -19.55 10.00
N VAL A 63 -4.39 -19.04 10.04
CA VAL A 63 -5.58 -19.84 10.36
C VAL A 63 -5.79 -20.94 9.32
N TYR A 64 -5.65 -20.62 8.03
CA TYR A 64 -5.72 -21.60 6.94
C TYR A 64 -4.67 -22.72 7.10
N CYS A 65 -3.41 -22.35 7.38
CA CYS A 65 -2.34 -23.31 7.61
C CYS A 65 -2.59 -24.20 8.84
N ASP A 66 -3.08 -23.63 9.94
CA ASP A 66 -3.39 -24.36 11.16
C ASP A 66 -4.57 -25.32 10.97
N ALA A 67 -5.60 -24.92 10.20
CA ALA A 67 -6.73 -25.77 9.86
C ALA A 67 -6.28 -26.98 9.03
N ILE A 68 -5.46 -26.77 8.00
CA ILE A 68 -4.89 -27.86 7.19
C ILE A 68 -4.06 -28.80 8.06
N ARG A 69 -3.20 -28.26 8.92
CA ARG A 69 -2.34 -29.06 9.82
C ARG A 69 -3.19 -29.90 10.78
N SER A 70 -4.31 -29.36 11.23
CA SER A 70 -5.23 -30.02 12.18
C SER A 70 -6.22 -30.97 11.50
N GLY A 71 -6.19 -31.10 10.17
CA GLY A 71 -7.13 -31.92 9.41
C GLY A 71 -8.55 -31.34 9.33
N VAL A 72 -8.72 -30.06 9.68
CA VAL A 72 -10.01 -29.35 9.60
C VAL A 72 -10.24 -28.90 8.16
N SER A 73 -11.42 -29.20 7.62
CA SER A 73 -11.83 -28.68 6.32
C SER A 73 -11.95 -27.15 6.39
N TYR A 74 -11.11 -26.45 5.63
CA TYR A 74 -11.13 -24.99 5.53
C TYR A 74 -11.48 -24.58 4.08
N PRO A 75 -12.34 -23.56 3.88
CA PRO A 75 -12.68 -23.09 2.54
C PRO A 75 -11.45 -22.69 1.73
N ALA A 76 -11.46 -22.97 0.43
CA ALA A 76 -10.40 -22.53 -0.46
C ALA A 76 -10.32 -20.98 -0.45
N PRO A 77 -9.15 -20.38 -0.17
CA PRO A 77 -9.00 -18.93 -0.11
C PRO A 77 -9.29 -18.30 -1.48
N ASN A 78 -10.18 -17.30 -1.52
CA ASN A 78 -10.49 -16.55 -2.73
C ASN A 78 -10.54 -15.03 -2.44
N PRO A 79 -9.60 -14.22 -2.96
CA PRO A 79 -8.50 -14.60 -3.85
C PRO A 79 -7.44 -15.48 -3.16
N PRO A 80 -6.69 -16.30 -3.93
CA PRO A 80 -5.66 -17.17 -3.38
C PRO A 80 -4.52 -16.39 -2.70
N PHE A 81 -3.83 -17.04 -1.77
CA PHE A 81 -2.58 -16.56 -1.20
C PHE A 81 -1.44 -16.82 -2.20
N ASN A 82 -1.26 -15.92 -3.17
CA ASN A 82 -0.16 -15.97 -4.15
C ASN A 82 1.13 -15.34 -3.62
#